data_AF-A0A1G1IDZ2-F1
#
_entry.id   AF-A0A1G1IDZ2-F1
#
_cell.length_a   1.000
_cell.length_b   1.000
_cell.length_c   1.000
_cell.angle_alpha   90.00
_cell.angle_beta   90.00
_cell.angle_gamma   90.00
#
_symmetry.space_group_name_H-M   'P 1'
#
loop_
_entity.id
_entity.type
_entity.pdbx_description
1 polymer ?
#
loop_
_entity_poly.entity_id
_entity_poly.type
_entity_poly.pdbx_seq_one_letter_code
_entity_poly.pdbx_strand_id
1 'polypeptide(L)'
;MDLRKAYPRSPREKLAGYVHLPRMLDKCRATLAGMQGEYIYPCPMDQRLLDFAGITGEQFSNAARGKDDAVVAEWFKKAAKPHSSDEIERWNQGFLTAGPDTDEKRDHFKKLRDAIDPARTDITAWADLLDLDEKRPVPKRGGNR
;
A
#
# COMPACT_ATOMS: atom_id res chain seq x y z
N MET A 1 15.66 1.74 3.79
CA MET A 1 15.99 0.68 2.81
C MET A 1 16.21 1.32 1.44
N ASP A 2 16.98 0.69 0.55
CA ASP A 2 17.22 1.19 -0.81
C ASP A 2 16.22 0.55 -1.79
N LEU A 3 15.19 1.31 -2.19
CA LEU A 3 14.13 0.81 -3.07
C LEU A 3 14.53 0.75 -4.55
N ARG A 4 15.74 1.17 -4.89
CA ARG A 4 16.33 0.91 -6.21
C ARG A 4 16.78 -0.55 -6.37
N LYS A 5 16.84 -1.31 -5.26
CA LYS A 5 17.40 -2.67 -5.21
C LYS A 5 16.47 -3.70 -4.56
N ALA A 6 15.41 -3.25 -3.90
CA ALA A 6 14.48 -4.12 -3.18
C ALA A 6 13.06 -3.54 -3.23
N TYR A 7 12.08 -4.42 -3.13
CA TYR A 7 10.68 -4.02 -3.03
C TYR A 7 10.34 -3.57 -1.60
N PRO A 8 9.53 -2.52 -1.40
CA PRO A 8 8.97 -2.23 -0.09
C PRO A 8 8.02 -3.36 0.29
N ARG A 9 7.68 -3.48 1.58
CA ARG A 9 6.82 -4.54 2.10
C ARG A 9 5.49 -4.69 1.35
N SER A 10 4.88 -5.87 1.48
CA SER A 10 3.62 -6.17 0.80
C SER A 10 2.53 -5.19 1.26
N PRO A 11 1.61 -4.76 0.37
CA PRO A 11 0.42 -4.03 0.78
C PRO A 11 -0.43 -4.77 1.84
N ARG A 12 -0.29 -6.09 1.98
CA ARG A 12 -1.03 -6.93 2.95
C ARG A 12 -0.44 -6.95 4.34
N GLU A 13 0.83 -6.55 4.49
CA GLU A 13 1.44 -6.49 5.81
C GLU A 13 0.76 -5.42 6.66
N LYS A 14 0.58 -5.73 7.94
CA LYS A 14 -0.08 -4.84 8.91
C LYS A 14 0.94 -4.23 9.86
N LEU A 15 0.76 -2.94 10.16
CA LEU A 15 1.39 -2.27 11.30
C LEU A 15 0.30 -1.43 11.99
N ALA A 16 0.31 -1.37 13.31
CA ALA A 16 -0.73 -0.68 14.09
C ALA A 16 -2.19 -1.08 13.74
N GLY A 17 -2.39 -2.27 13.16
CA GLY A 17 -3.71 -2.75 12.71
C GLY A 17 -4.06 -2.39 11.26
N TYR A 18 -3.27 -1.56 10.57
CA TYR A 18 -3.54 -1.07 9.22
C TYR A 18 -2.70 -1.80 8.18
N VAL A 19 -3.34 -2.31 7.14
CA VAL A 19 -2.64 -2.77 5.93
C VAL A 19 -1.96 -1.60 5.24
N HIS A 20 -0.98 -1.89 4.37
CA HIS A 20 -0.22 -0.88 3.61
C HIS A 20 0.66 0.07 4.42
N LEU A 21 0.43 0.24 5.73
CA LEU A 21 1.26 1.08 6.60
C LEU A 21 2.75 0.69 6.60
N PRO A 22 3.13 -0.60 6.70
CA PRO A 22 4.53 -1.03 6.55
C PRO A 22 5.17 -0.56 5.22
N ARG A 23 4.43 -0.76 4.13
CA ARG A 23 4.86 -0.40 2.78
C ARG A 23 5.03 1.11 2.61
N MET A 24 4.07 1.89 3.11
CA MET A 24 4.13 3.35 3.09
C MET A 24 5.32 3.85 3.91
N LEU A 25 5.60 3.22 5.06
CA LEU A 25 6.76 3.55 5.89
C LEU A 25 8.09 3.29 5.19
N ASP A 26 8.20 2.16 4.48
CA ASP A 26 9.38 1.84 3.68
C ASP A 26 9.64 2.88 2.59
N LYS A 27 8.57 3.24 1.86
CA LYS A 27 8.62 4.27 0.81
C LYS A 27 8.98 5.65 1.38
N CYS A 28 8.34 6.05 2.47
CA CYS A 28 8.64 7.29 3.16
C CYS A 28 10.12 7.38 3.55
N ARG A 29 10.65 6.35 4.21
CA ARG A 29 12.07 6.30 4.60
C ARG A 29 13.01 6.32 3.40
N ALA A 30 12.66 5.63 2.32
CA ALA A 30 13.44 5.64 1.10
C ALA A 30 13.45 7.03 0.44
N THR A 31 12.31 7.71 0.36
CA THR A 31 12.21 9.09 -0.15
C THR A 31 13.02 10.07 0.70
N LEU A 32 12.92 9.98 2.04
CA LEU A 32 13.72 10.80 2.95
C LEU A 32 15.23 10.59 2.79
N ALA A 33 15.65 9.40 2.36
CA ALA A 33 17.05 9.05 2.11
C ALA A 33 17.50 9.27 0.65
N GLY A 34 16.61 9.71 -0.26
CA GLY A 34 16.91 9.83 -1.69
C GLY A 34 17.12 8.48 -2.41
N MET A 35 16.50 7.41 -1.89
CA MET A 35 16.66 6.02 -2.34
C MET A 35 15.35 5.38 -2.80
N GLN A 36 14.34 6.18 -3.15
CA GLN A 36 13.01 5.68 -3.54
C GLN A 36 12.97 4.99 -4.91
N GLY A 37 13.94 5.25 -5.80
CA GLY A 37 13.92 4.72 -7.16
C GLY A 37 12.66 5.14 -7.92
N GLU A 38 11.94 4.18 -8.48
CA GLU A 38 10.69 4.40 -9.23
C GLU A 38 9.46 4.58 -8.32
N TYR A 39 9.59 4.33 -7.02
CA TYR A 39 8.49 4.46 -6.08
C TYR A 39 8.19 5.93 -5.78
N ILE A 40 6.90 6.26 -5.77
CA ILE A 40 6.38 7.59 -5.42
C ILE A 40 5.83 7.57 -4.00
N TYR A 41 6.14 8.59 -3.21
CA TYR A 41 5.57 8.80 -1.87
C TYR A 41 5.30 10.30 -1.63
N PRO A 42 4.11 10.68 -1.15
CA PRO A 42 2.90 9.84 -1.08
C PRO A 42 2.36 9.54 -2.48
N CYS A 43 2.01 8.28 -2.77
CA CYS A 43 1.25 7.92 -3.97
C CYS A 43 -0.27 7.83 -3.68
N PRO A 44 -1.14 7.64 -4.69
CA PRO A 44 -2.59 7.55 -4.47
C PRO A 44 -3.02 6.49 -3.44
N MET A 45 -2.30 5.37 -3.32
CA MET A 45 -2.60 4.34 -2.30
C MET A 45 -2.16 4.76 -0.90
N ASP A 46 -1.01 5.42 -0.76
CA ASP A 46 -0.57 6.00 0.51
C ASP A 46 -1.59 7.05 0.99
N GLN A 47 -2.06 7.89 0.05
CA GLN A 47 -3.01 8.95 0.34
C GLN A 47 -4.33 8.40 0.88
N ARG A 48 -4.83 7.27 0.35
CA ARG A 48 -6.04 6.61 0.90
C ARG A 48 -5.90 6.21 2.37
N LEU A 49 -4.71 5.74 2.78
CA LEU A 49 -4.43 5.40 4.18
C LEU A 49 -4.31 6.67 5.04
N LEU A 50 -3.57 7.67 4.55
CA LEU A 50 -3.40 8.96 5.21
C LEU A 50 -4.75 9.66 5.44
N ASP A 51 -5.62 9.69 4.43
CA ASP A 51 -6.96 10.28 4.49
C ASP A 51 -7.84 9.55 5.50
N PHE A 52 -7.83 8.21 5.49
CA PHE A 52 -8.58 7.42 6.47
C PHE A 52 -8.08 7.68 7.89
N ALA A 53 -6.76 7.75 8.09
CA ALA A 53 -6.16 8.05 9.37
C ALA A 53 -6.27 9.52 9.78
N GLY A 54 -6.66 10.44 8.89
CA GLY A 54 -6.66 11.88 9.17
C GLY A 54 -5.26 12.46 9.41
N ILE A 55 -4.23 11.90 8.77
CA ILE A 55 -2.83 12.28 8.92
C ILE A 55 -2.31 12.83 7.59
N THR A 56 -1.55 13.92 7.59
CA THR A 56 -0.91 14.42 6.36
C THR A 56 0.39 13.67 6.06
N GLY A 57 0.79 13.62 4.79
CA GLY A 57 2.07 13.03 4.39
C GLY A 57 3.28 13.71 5.07
N GLU A 58 3.18 15.01 5.39
CA GLU A 58 4.21 15.73 6.13
C GLU A 58 4.30 15.27 7.59
N GLN A 59 3.16 15.18 8.29
CA GLN A 59 3.10 14.66 9.67
C GLN A 59 3.70 13.25 9.75
N PHE A 60 3.31 12.39 8.81
CA PHE A 60 3.85 11.03 8.73
C PHE A 60 5.36 11.03 8.49
N SER A 61 5.85 11.84 7.54
CA SER A 61 7.28 11.91 7.22
C SER A 61 8.13 12.38 8.39
N ASN A 62 7.62 13.36 9.14
CA ASN A 62 8.29 13.86 10.35
C ASN A 62 8.34 12.79 11.44
N ALA A 63 7.28 12.01 11.63
CA ALA A 63 7.25 10.93 12.60
C ALA A 63 8.12 9.72 12.22
N ALA A 64 8.23 9.43 10.92
CA ALA A 64 9.02 8.31 10.40
C ALA A 64 10.54 8.55 10.43
N ARG A 65 10.97 9.82 10.44
CA ARG A 65 12.39 10.20 10.30
C ARG A 65 13.26 9.63 11.43
N GLY A 66 14.14 8.70 11.07
CA GLY A 66 15.11 8.11 11.99
C GLY A 66 14.49 7.23 13.09
N LYS A 67 13.22 6.81 12.94
CA LYS A 67 12.51 5.98 13.91
C LYS A 67 12.31 4.57 13.38
N ASP A 68 12.27 3.59 14.28
CA ASP A 68 11.91 2.21 13.97
C ASP A 68 10.38 2.03 13.84
N ASP A 69 9.95 0.84 13.46
CA ASP A 69 8.54 0.54 13.22
C ASP A 69 7.69 0.58 14.48
N ALA A 70 8.23 0.18 15.62
CA ALA A 70 7.49 0.19 16.89
C ALA A 70 7.18 1.62 17.31
N VAL A 71 8.15 2.52 17.21
CA VAL A 71 7.98 3.95 17.52
C VAL A 71 6.99 4.60 16.56
N VAL A 72 7.08 4.32 15.25
CA VAL A 72 6.13 4.86 14.27
C VAL A 72 4.72 4.29 14.49
N ALA A 73 4.59 3.01 14.83
CA ALA A 73 3.30 2.41 15.13
C ALA A 73 2.61 3.05 16.34
N GLU A 74 3.35 3.27 17.42
CA GLU A 74 2.82 3.91 18.63
C GLU A 74 2.47 5.39 18.39
N TRP A 75 3.25 6.10 17.58
CA TRP A 75 2.88 7.45 17.15
C TRP A 75 1.61 7.42 16.28
N PHE A 76 1.52 6.50 15.32
CA PHE A 76 0.40 6.41 14.39
C PHE A 76 -0.91 6.15 15.13
N LYS A 77 -0.93 5.24 16.10
CA LYS A 77 -2.11 4.96 16.94
C LYS A 77 -2.62 6.19 17.69
N LYS A 78 -1.72 7.11 18.08
CA LYS A 78 -2.05 8.33 18.83
C LYS A 78 -2.47 9.48 17.92
N ALA A 79 -1.84 9.57 16.75
CA ALA A 79 -2.08 10.64 15.79
C ALA A 79 -3.29 10.37 14.89
N ALA A 80 -3.59 9.10 14.62
CA ALA A 80 -4.70 8.73 13.75
C ALA A 80 -6.05 9.11 14.38
N LYS A 81 -6.98 9.55 13.52
CA LYS A 81 -8.39 9.69 13.85
C LYS A 81 -8.87 8.37 14.50
N PRO A 82 -9.59 8.44 15.64
CA PRO A 82 -10.10 7.25 16.31
C PRO A 82 -11.04 6.45 15.40
N HIS A 83 -10.78 5.14 15.29
CA HIS A 83 -11.63 4.16 14.65
C HIS A 83 -11.69 2.90 15.54
N SER A 84 -12.83 2.22 15.55
CA SER A 84 -12.97 0.91 16.16
C SER A 84 -12.14 -0.15 15.41
N SER A 85 -11.84 -1.28 16.07
CA SER A 85 -11.18 -2.42 15.38
C SER A 85 -11.96 -2.88 14.15
N ASP A 86 -13.29 -2.86 14.23
CA ASP A 86 -14.16 -3.33 13.15
C ASP A 86 -14.14 -2.38 11.95
N GLU A 87 -14.10 -1.06 12.19
CA GLU A 87 -13.93 -0.07 11.13
C GLU A 87 -12.56 -0.21 10.45
N ILE A 88 -11.50 -0.42 11.22
CA ILE A 88 -10.15 -0.65 10.69
C ILE A 88 -10.13 -1.92 9.84
N GLU A 89 -10.72 -3.02 10.31
CA GLU A 89 -10.72 -4.27 9.54
C GLU A 89 -11.58 -4.14 8.27
N ARG A 90 -12.75 -3.49 8.34
CA ARG A 90 -13.56 -3.21 7.15
C ARG A 90 -12.80 -2.36 6.14
N TRP A 91 -12.07 -1.35 6.61
CA TRP A 91 -11.23 -0.52 5.75
C TRP A 91 -10.08 -1.32 5.13
N ASN A 92 -9.40 -2.16 5.91
CA ASN A 92 -8.32 -3.04 5.44
C ASN A 92 -8.80 -3.95 4.31
N GLN A 93 -9.95 -4.62 4.49
CA GLN A 93 -10.53 -5.48 3.47
C GLN A 93 -10.87 -4.69 2.21
N GLY A 94 -11.55 -3.54 2.36
CA GLY A 94 -11.88 -2.66 1.25
C GLY A 94 -10.65 -2.18 0.47
N PHE A 95 -9.58 -1.82 1.18
CA PHE A 95 -8.30 -1.40 0.59
C PHE A 95 -7.65 -2.52 -0.23
N LEU A 96 -7.61 -3.74 0.31
CA LEU A 96 -6.98 -4.88 -0.35
C LEU A 96 -7.79 -5.39 -1.55
N THR A 97 -9.11 -5.19 -1.56
CA THR A 97 -9.98 -5.57 -2.69
C THR A 97 -10.23 -4.44 -3.68
N ALA A 98 -9.71 -3.24 -3.43
CA ALA A 98 -9.97 -2.08 -4.27
C ALA A 98 -9.33 -2.22 -5.67
N GLY A 99 -10.18 -2.21 -6.69
CA GLY A 99 -9.77 -2.16 -8.10
C GLY A 99 -9.79 -0.74 -8.69
N PRO A 100 -9.56 -0.62 -10.00
CA PRO A 100 -9.73 0.63 -10.75
C PRO A 100 -11.21 1.08 -10.79
N ASP A 101 -11.47 2.35 -10.45
CA ASP A 101 -12.82 2.92 -10.35
C ASP A 101 -13.31 3.62 -11.63
N THR A 102 -12.41 4.07 -12.52
CA THR A 102 -12.72 4.67 -13.82
C THR A 102 -12.31 3.79 -15.00
N ASP A 103 -12.86 4.04 -16.19
CA ASP A 103 -12.47 3.33 -17.42
C ASP A 103 -10.99 3.52 -17.74
N GLU A 104 -10.50 4.74 -17.62
CA GLU A 104 -9.08 5.05 -17.82
C GLU A 104 -8.17 4.25 -16.88
N LYS A 105 -8.51 4.18 -15.59
CA LYS A 105 -7.77 3.36 -14.62
C LYS A 105 -7.92 1.87 -14.91
N ARG A 106 -9.07 1.42 -15.42
CA ARG A 106 -9.28 0.01 -15.83
C ARG A 106 -8.35 -0.36 -16.97
N ASP A 107 -8.22 0.50 -17.98
CA ASP A 107 -7.33 0.25 -19.11
C ASP A 107 -5.86 0.32 -18.71
N HIS A 108 -5.49 1.28 -17.86
CA HIS A 108 -4.14 1.34 -17.29
C HIS A 108 -3.82 0.09 -16.46
N PHE A 109 -4.74 -0.34 -15.59
CA PHE A 109 -4.60 -1.55 -14.79
C PHE A 109 -4.40 -2.80 -15.67
N LYS A 110 -5.22 -2.98 -16.71
CA LYS A 110 -5.07 -4.09 -17.65
C LYS A 110 -3.71 -4.08 -18.33
N LYS A 111 -3.26 -2.92 -18.82
CA LYS A 111 -1.92 -2.79 -19.44
C LYS A 111 -0.80 -3.21 -18.49
N LEU A 112 -0.85 -2.76 -17.24
CA LEU A 112 0.14 -3.14 -16.22
C LEU A 112 0.11 -4.64 -15.93
N ARG A 113 -1.09 -5.20 -15.70
CA ARG A 113 -1.28 -6.63 -15.45
C ARG A 113 -0.77 -7.48 -16.61
N ASP A 114 -1.13 -7.13 -17.84
CA ASP A 114 -0.79 -7.90 -19.04
C ASP A 114 0.70 -7.81 -19.38
N ALA A 115 1.39 -6.74 -18.96
CA ALA A 115 2.84 -6.64 -19.04
C ALA A 115 3.57 -7.56 -18.04
N ILE A 116 2.91 -7.92 -16.93
CA ILE A 116 3.48 -8.81 -15.90
C ILE A 116 3.11 -10.26 -16.19
N ASP A 117 1.82 -10.56 -16.30
CA ASP A 117 1.26 -11.88 -16.65
C ASP A 117 -0.17 -11.71 -17.22
N PRO A 118 -0.33 -11.79 -18.56
CA PRO A 118 -1.64 -11.63 -19.20
C PRO A 118 -2.62 -12.77 -18.90
N ALA A 119 -2.16 -13.90 -18.36
CA ALA A 119 -3.04 -15.00 -17.96
C ALA A 119 -3.74 -14.75 -16.61
N ARG A 120 -3.29 -13.74 -15.83
CA ARG A 120 -3.86 -13.41 -14.50
C ARG A 120 -5.11 -12.54 -14.57
N THR A 121 -6.03 -12.86 -15.47
CA THR A 121 -7.30 -12.11 -15.62
C THR A 121 -8.17 -12.11 -14.36
N ASP A 122 -7.90 -13.00 -13.41
CA ASP A 122 -8.49 -13.07 -12.07
C ASP A 122 -8.06 -11.91 -11.14
N ILE A 123 -6.94 -11.24 -11.43
CA ILE A 123 -6.47 -10.09 -10.65
C ILE A 123 -7.26 -8.85 -11.03
N THR A 124 -7.98 -8.29 -10.05
CA THR A 124 -8.82 -7.10 -10.21
C THR A 124 -8.52 -6.00 -9.20
N ALA A 125 -7.70 -6.27 -8.17
CA ALA A 125 -7.33 -5.31 -7.14
C ALA A 125 -5.88 -4.83 -7.24
N TRP A 126 -5.62 -3.57 -6.90
CA TRP A 126 -4.29 -2.97 -6.94
C TRP A 126 -3.29 -3.68 -6.01
N ALA A 127 -3.75 -4.11 -4.83
CA ALA A 127 -2.90 -4.83 -3.89
C ALA A 127 -2.44 -6.19 -4.44
N ASP A 128 -3.30 -6.93 -5.16
CA ASP A 128 -2.93 -8.17 -5.84
C ASP A 128 -1.93 -7.89 -6.98
N LEU A 129 -2.17 -6.85 -7.79
CA LEU A 129 -1.29 -6.48 -8.89
C LEU A 129 0.13 -6.09 -8.41
N LEU A 130 0.24 -5.32 -7.33
CA LEU A 130 1.53 -4.93 -6.74
C LEU A 130 2.32 -6.14 -6.23
N ASP A 131 1.65 -7.07 -5.53
CA ASP A 131 2.35 -8.27 -5.04
C ASP A 131 2.78 -9.17 -6.21
N LEU A 132 1.97 -9.28 -7.28
CA LEU A 132 2.36 -10.01 -8.48
C LEU A 132 3.59 -9.38 -9.16
N ASP A 133 3.57 -8.06 -9.34
CA ASP A 133 4.67 -7.31 -9.96
C ASP A 133 5.98 -7.50 -9.18
N GLU A 134 5.89 -7.41 -7.86
CA GLU A 134 6.99 -7.56 -6.90
C GLU A 134 7.32 -9.03 -6.57
N LYS A 135 6.90 -9.96 -7.44
CA LYS A 135 7.25 -11.39 -7.42
C LYS A 135 6.81 -12.12 -6.15
N ARG A 136 5.77 -11.64 -5.48
CA ARG A 136 5.15 -12.31 -4.33
C ARG A 136 4.03 -13.25 -4.80
N PRO A 137 3.78 -14.35 -4.07
CA PRO A 137 2.66 -15.24 -4.39
C PRO A 137 1.31 -14.53 -4.25
N VAL A 138 0.50 -14.59 -5.31
CA VAL A 138 -0.89 -14.12 -5.32
C VAL A 138 -1.79 -15.28 -5.72
N PRO A 139 -2.62 -15.82 -4.81
CA PRO A 139 -3.50 -16.95 -5.11
C PRO A 139 -4.39 -16.68 -6.33
N LYS A 140 -4.56 -17.68 -7.19
CA LYS A 140 -5.53 -17.59 -8.28
C LYS A 140 -6.95 -17.59 -7.71
N ARG A 141 -7.75 -16.58 -8.03
CA ARG A 141 -9.16 -16.57 -7.67
C ARG A 141 -9.93 -17.33 -8.76
N GLY A 142 -10.57 -18.44 -8.38
CA GLY A 142 -11.37 -19.22 -9.31
C GLY A 142 -12.51 -18.37 -9.87
N GLY A 143 -12.55 -18.19 -11.19
CA GLY A 143 -13.69 -17.59 -11.85
C GLY A 143 -14.89 -18.51 -11.67
N ASN A 144 -15.85 -18.12 -10.83
CA ASN A 144 -17.22 -18.53 -11.08
C ASN A 144 -17.63 -17.85 -12.38
N ARG A 145 -17.65 -18.64 -13.46
CA ARG A 145 -18.44 -18.31 -14.64
C ARG A 145 -19.92 -18.28 -14.25
#